data_AF-A0A943TIC0-F1
#
_entry.id   AF-A0A943TIC0-F1
#
_cell.length_a   1.000
_cell.length_b   1.000
_cell.length_c   1.000
_cell.angle_alpha   90.00
_cell.angle_beta   90.00
_cell.angle_gamma   90.00
#
_symmetry.space_group_name_H-M   'P 1'
#
loop_
_entity.id
_entity.type
_entity.pdbx_description
1 polymer ?
#
loop_
_entity_poly.entity_id
_entity_poly.type
_entity_poly.pdbx_seq_one_letter_code
_entity_poly.pdbx_strand_id
1 'polypeptide(L)'
;MSEQLDKNTNQTDERLTKESLQLQKALWIREEVNKKRAQEDQLLDQIFREQQLLQEMDDDMDVNMEHVREGRKYREDIRERVEDRVYEIHDLSADKREGMREYKQAYRRGYALAMFFLSLALCVFAGYLHGITSQICLVLLMFTGTQAALLVHEKECFAFWRVLCTFLGSIIFPGMLVLFIGYELHFDYYKFALPYSLAGAFVVLAITTAAYFLYDPYRVARRRISDAKSMIRTVEKSARKQVKKNQKILEKQDVKQQRLLKRQEKKTQSWFEKLRQKIKKSKQAEKPQPEVQSDANVESKSTEPAKDVTDNEAEADNSEEAKSETAADEEINNSQETEL
;
A
#
# COMPACT_ATOMS: atom_id res chain seq x y z
N MET A 1 -37.46 64.07 45.92
CA MET A 1 -36.95 64.48 44.60
C MET A 1 -35.49 64.07 44.44
N SER A 2 -34.54 64.74 45.08
CA SER A 2 -33.09 64.55 44.83
C SER A 2 -32.60 63.10 44.85
N GLU A 3 -32.93 62.32 45.89
CA GLU A 3 -32.52 60.90 46.00
C GLU A 3 -32.94 60.00 44.83
N GLN A 4 -33.98 60.35 44.06
CA GLN A 4 -34.37 59.59 42.86
C GLN A 4 -33.62 60.03 41.60
N LEU A 5 -33.09 61.26 41.58
CA LEU A 5 -32.19 61.73 40.54
C LEU A 5 -30.82 61.06 40.70
N ASP A 6 -30.27 61.08 41.92
CA ASP A 6 -28.98 60.45 42.24
C ASP A 6 -29.01 58.93 42.05
N LYS A 7 -30.15 58.27 42.32
CA LYS A 7 -30.32 56.85 42.01
C LYS A 7 -30.38 56.55 40.50
N ASN A 8 -30.89 57.47 39.68
CA ASN A 8 -30.88 57.31 38.23
C ASN A 8 -29.47 57.48 37.65
N THR A 9 -28.75 58.53 38.03
CA THR A 9 -27.38 58.79 37.52
C THR A 9 -26.42 57.65 37.86
N ASN A 10 -26.41 57.20 39.12
CA ASN A 10 -25.61 56.04 39.53
C ASN A 10 -26.03 54.76 38.78
N GLN A 11 -27.32 54.55 38.49
CA GLN A 11 -27.77 53.41 37.68
C GLN A 11 -27.36 53.50 36.20
N THR A 12 -27.26 54.70 35.62
CA THR A 12 -26.75 54.87 34.24
C THR A 12 -25.24 54.68 34.17
N ASP A 13 -24.47 55.20 35.12
CA ASP A 13 -23.01 54.98 35.18
C ASP A 13 -22.68 53.50 35.45
N GLU A 14 -23.46 52.82 36.29
CA GLU A 14 -23.37 51.36 36.46
C GLU A 14 -23.69 50.57 35.18
N ARG A 15 -24.49 51.09 34.25
CA ARG A 15 -24.75 50.42 32.96
C ARG A 15 -23.61 50.65 31.98
N LEU A 16 -23.20 51.90 31.78
CA LEU A 16 -22.09 52.27 30.89
C LEU A 16 -20.78 51.56 31.29
N THR A 17 -20.50 51.45 32.60
CA THR A 17 -19.33 50.69 33.09
C THR A 17 -19.44 49.19 32.80
N LYS A 18 -20.61 48.56 32.99
CA LYS A 18 -20.84 47.14 32.65
C LYS A 18 -20.74 46.88 31.15
N GLU A 19 -21.28 47.77 30.32
CA GLU A 19 -21.18 47.71 28.86
C GLU A 19 -19.72 47.86 28.40
N SER A 20 -18.95 48.79 28.97
CA SER A 20 -17.52 48.92 28.65
C SER A 20 -16.71 47.66 29.01
N LEU A 21 -17.06 47.00 30.12
CA LEU A 21 -16.50 45.71 30.54
C LEU A 21 -16.91 44.55 29.62
N GLN A 22 -18.12 44.55 29.08
CA GLN A 22 -18.56 43.58 28.08
C GLN A 22 -17.83 43.79 26.76
N LEU A 23 -17.70 45.03 26.29
CA LEU A 23 -16.95 45.38 25.08
C LEU A 23 -15.48 44.98 25.19
N GLN A 24 -14.83 45.22 26.33
CA GLN A 24 -13.45 44.82 26.57
C GLN A 24 -13.27 43.29 26.58
N LYS A 25 -14.23 42.54 27.11
CA LYS A 25 -14.25 41.06 27.03
C LYS A 25 -14.46 40.58 25.59
N ALA A 26 -15.37 41.18 24.83
CA ALA A 26 -15.63 40.83 23.44
C ALA A 26 -14.40 41.07 22.55
N LEU A 27 -13.71 42.21 22.74
CA LEU A 27 -12.45 42.50 22.05
C LEU A 27 -11.35 41.49 22.41
N TRP A 28 -11.18 41.15 23.69
CA TRP A 28 -10.22 40.13 24.12
C TRP A 28 -10.51 38.74 23.51
N ILE A 29 -11.78 38.34 23.45
CA ILE A 29 -12.19 37.10 22.77
C ILE A 29 -11.86 37.15 21.27
N ARG A 30 -12.14 38.28 20.60
CA ARG A 30 -11.86 38.49 19.16
C ARG A 30 -10.35 38.42 18.86
N GLU A 31 -9.51 38.99 19.72
CA GLU A 31 -8.05 38.88 19.61
C GLU A 31 -7.56 37.45 19.82
N GLU A 32 -7.99 36.76 20.87
CA GLU A 32 -7.51 35.40 21.17
C GLU A 32 -8.02 34.37 20.15
N VAL A 33 -9.22 34.56 19.56
CA VAL A 33 -9.73 33.77 18.43
C VAL A 33 -8.92 34.02 17.15
N ASN A 34 -8.64 35.27 16.79
CA ASN A 34 -7.83 35.58 15.61
C ASN A 34 -6.39 35.04 15.74
N LYS A 35 -5.83 35.06 16.95
CA LYS A 35 -4.53 34.50 17.30
C LYS A 35 -4.51 32.96 17.20
N LYS A 36 -5.62 32.28 17.53
CA LYS A 36 -5.76 30.83 17.27
C LYS A 36 -5.85 30.52 15.78
N ARG A 37 -6.71 31.23 15.02
CA ARG A 37 -6.79 31.08 13.55
C ARG A 37 -5.41 31.23 12.92
N ALA A 38 -4.67 32.28 13.25
CA ALA A 38 -3.31 32.49 12.73
C ALA A 38 -2.29 31.39 13.10
N GLN A 39 -2.56 30.54 14.10
CA GLN A 39 -1.78 29.34 14.42
C GLN A 39 -2.30 28.10 13.68
N GLU A 40 -3.61 27.96 13.53
CA GLU A 40 -4.29 26.91 12.77
C GLU A 40 -3.98 27.04 11.27
N ASP A 41 -4.00 28.26 10.73
CA ASP A 41 -3.57 28.61 9.37
C ASP A 41 -2.11 28.21 9.13
N GLN A 42 -1.19 28.56 10.04
CA GLN A 42 0.23 28.17 9.94
C GLN A 42 0.44 26.66 9.99
N LEU A 43 -0.39 25.94 10.75
CA LEU A 43 -0.37 24.48 10.82
C LEU A 43 -0.94 23.85 9.53
N LEU A 44 -2.01 24.39 8.96
CA LEU A 44 -2.55 23.98 7.65
C LEU A 44 -1.53 24.22 6.54
N ASP A 45 -0.89 25.39 6.54
CA ASP A 45 0.16 25.79 5.60
C ASP A 45 1.40 24.87 5.71
N GLN A 46 1.67 24.31 6.89
CA GLN A 46 2.67 23.25 7.07
C GLN A 46 2.16 21.91 6.51
N ILE A 47 0.98 21.45 6.94
CA ILE A 47 0.39 20.16 6.53
C ILE A 47 0.27 20.07 5.01
N PHE A 48 -0.17 21.15 4.33
CA PHE A 48 -0.31 21.17 2.87
C PHE A 48 1.03 20.98 2.16
N ARG A 49 2.10 21.61 2.64
CA ARG A 49 3.48 21.40 2.13
C ARG A 49 4.03 20.01 2.46
N GLU A 50 3.64 19.41 3.58
CA GLU A 50 3.99 18.02 3.88
C GLU A 50 3.26 17.03 2.97
N GLN A 51 1.98 17.28 2.64
CA GLN A 51 1.23 16.49 1.64
C GLN A 51 1.83 16.64 0.23
N GLN A 52 2.18 17.85 -0.21
CA GLN A 52 2.83 18.07 -1.51
C GLN A 52 4.18 17.33 -1.62
N LEU A 53 4.99 17.33 -0.55
CA LEU A 53 6.28 16.61 -0.51
C LEU A 53 6.12 15.07 -0.47
N LEU A 54 4.98 14.59 0.05
CA LEU A 54 4.63 13.17 0.00
C LEU A 54 4.18 12.78 -1.41
N GLN A 55 3.32 13.58 -2.05
CA GLN A 55 2.87 13.41 -3.43
C GLN A 55 4.06 13.33 -4.39
N GLU A 56 4.95 14.33 -4.37
CA GLU A 56 6.15 14.40 -5.23
C GLU A 56 7.09 13.17 -5.05
N MET A 57 7.11 12.55 -3.87
CA MET A 57 7.90 11.34 -3.63
C MET A 57 7.17 10.04 -4.03
N ASP A 58 5.82 10.01 -3.98
CA ASP A 58 5.04 8.88 -4.51
C ASP A 58 5.16 8.86 -6.05
N ASP A 59 5.03 10.02 -6.69
CA ASP A 59 5.19 10.22 -8.14
C ASP A 59 6.60 9.76 -8.62
N ASP A 60 7.69 10.20 -7.94
CA ASP A 60 9.07 9.76 -8.22
C ASP A 60 9.28 8.25 -7.96
N MET A 61 8.65 7.72 -6.91
CA MET A 61 8.74 6.30 -6.57
C MET A 61 8.08 5.40 -7.62
N ASP A 62 6.90 5.78 -8.13
CA ASP A 62 6.20 5.05 -9.17
C ASP A 62 6.93 5.11 -10.52
N VAL A 63 7.41 6.29 -10.96
CA VAL A 63 8.24 6.41 -12.17
C VAL A 63 9.51 5.55 -12.10
N ASN A 64 10.20 5.56 -10.95
CA ASN A 64 11.35 4.67 -10.74
C ASN A 64 10.96 3.17 -10.68
N MET A 65 9.78 2.84 -10.14
CA MET A 65 9.26 1.46 -10.12
C MET A 65 8.90 0.97 -11.53
N GLU A 66 8.36 1.84 -12.39
CA GLU A 66 8.18 1.58 -13.83
C GLU A 66 9.53 1.35 -14.51
N HIS A 67 10.51 2.24 -14.38
CA HIS A 67 11.84 2.02 -14.97
C HIS A 67 12.55 0.74 -14.48
N VAL A 68 12.33 0.32 -13.23
CA VAL A 68 12.84 -0.97 -12.69
C VAL A 68 12.05 -2.19 -13.22
N ARG A 69 10.80 -2.00 -13.66
CA ARG A 69 9.98 -3.01 -14.35
C ARG A 69 10.35 -3.10 -15.83
N GLU A 70 10.42 -1.97 -16.53
CA GLU A 70 10.92 -1.86 -17.90
C GLU A 70 12.33 -2.43 -18.04
N GLY A 71 13.25 -2.02 -17.15
CA GLY A 71 14.61 -2.54 -17.14
C GLY A 71 14.71 -4.04 -16.83
N ARG A 72 13.69 -4.67 -16.21
CA ARG A 72 13.61 -6.13 -16.12
C ARG A 72 13.10 -6.73 -17.43
N LYS A 73 11.98 -6.23 -17.95
CA LYS A 73 11.41 -6.67 -19.23
C LYS A 73 12.44 -6.57 -20.36
N TYR A 74 13.14 -5.46 -20.50
CA TYR A 74 14.21 -5.28 -21.50
C TYR A 74 15.34 -6.31 -21.38
N ARG A 75 15.69 -6.77 -20.16
CA ARG A 75 16.68 -7.84 -19.97
C ARG A 75 16.13 -9.22 -20.32
N GLU A 76 14.85 -9.46 -20.10
CA GLU A 76 14.14 -10.68 -20.51
C GLU A 76 14.00 -10.70 -22.05
N ASP A 77 13.49 -9.64 -22.67
CA ASP A 77 13.38 -9.44 -24.11
C ASP A 77 14.74 -9.53 -24.84
N ILE A 78 15.82 -8.96 -24.28
CA ILE A 78 17.18 -9.10 -24.84
C ILE A 78 17.68 -10.52 -24.71
N ARG A 79 17.45 -11.20 -23.57
CA ARG A 79 17.86 -12.58 -23.38
C ARG A 79 17.14 -13.52 -24.35
N GLU A 80 15.83 -13.34 -24.55
CA GLU A 80 15.04 -14.11 -25.51
C GLU A 80 15.56 -13.90 -26.94
N ARG A 81 15.76 -12.65 -27.37
CA ARG A 81 16.37 -12.35 -28.68
C ARG A 81 17.78 -12.92 -28.85
N VAL A 82 18.60 -12.96 -27.79
CA VAL A 82 19.94 -13.55 -27.84
C VAL A 82 19.89 -15.08 -27.90
N GLU A 83 19.02 -15.72 -27.12
CA GLU A 83 18.79 -17.16 -27.22
C GLU A 83 18.29 -17.53 -28.62
N ASP A 84 17.32 -16.80 -29.17
CA ASP A 84 16.82 -16.93 -30.54
C ASP A 84 17.92 -16.81 -31.59
N ARG A 85 18.74 -15.75 -31.56
CA ARG A 85 19.89 -15.61 -32.47
C ARG A 85 20.90 -16.75 -32.34
N VAL A 86 21.14 -17.28 -31.13
CA VAL A 86 22.02 -18.45 -30.95
C VAL A 86 21.42 -19.71 -31.60
N TYR A 87 20.10 -19.91 -31.54
CA TYR A 87 19.47 -21.04 -32.25
C TYR A 87 19.41 -20.85 -33.77
N GLU A 88 19.24 -19.62 -34.27
CA GLU A 88 19.37 -19.33 -35.70
C GLU A 88 20.80 -19.61 -36.23
N ILE A 89 21.83 -19.26 -35.46
CA ILE A 89 23.25 -19.58 -35.74
C ILE A 89 23.51 -21.11 -35.70
N HIS A 90 22.61 -21.89 -35.13
CA HIS A 90 22.62 -23.36 -35.12
C HIS A 90 21.61 -23.98 -36.12
N ASP A 91 21.19 -23.23 -37.15
CA ASP A 91 20.24 -23.65 -38.20
C ASP A 91 18.89 -24.19 -37.65
N LEU A 92 18.49 -23.75 -36.44
CA LEU A 92 17.34 -24.28 -35.72
C LEU A 92 16.18 -23.26 -35.65
N SER A 93 15.35 -23.28 -36.69
CA SER A 93 14.14 -22.45 -36.85
C SER A 93 13.21 -22.46 -35.63
N ALA A 94 12.53 -21.33 -35.38
CA ALA A 94 11.61 -21.16 -34.25
C ALA A 94 10.51 -22.24 -34.17
N ASP A 95 9.85 -22.53 -35.28
CA ASP A 95 8.86 -23.61 -35.42
C ASP A 95 9.38 -24.97 -34.89
N LYS A 96 10.57 -25.37 -35.35
CA LYS A 96 11.22 -26.62 -34.94
C LYS A 96 11.62 -26.62 -33.44
N ARG A 97 11.81 -25.45 -32.81
CA ARG A 97 12.02 -25.34 -31.36
C ARG A 97 10.73 -25.57 -30.58
N GLU A 98 9.62 -24.98 -31.02
CA GLU A 98 8.32 -25.20 -30.38
C GLU A 98 7.87 -26.65 -30.54
N GLY A 99 7.91 -27.18 -31.77
CA GLY A 99 7.64 -28.59 -32.05
C GLY A 99 8.54 -29.55 -31.25
N MET A 100 9.81 -29.21 -31.00
CA MET A 100 10.69 -30.01 -30.13
C MET A 100 10.29 -29.91 -28.64
N ARG A 101 9.81 -28.76 -28.13
CA ARG A 101 9.29 -28.63 -26.76
C ARG A 101 8.01 -29.45 -26.59
N GLU A 102 7.08 -29.31 -27.53
CA GLU A 102 5.81 -30.03 -27.52
C GLU A 102 6.02 -31.54 -27.66
N TYR A 103 6.80 -31.99 -28.65
CA TYR A 103 7.16 -33.40 -28.81
C TYR A 103 7.82 -33.96 -27.55
N LYS A 104 8.76 -33.24 -26.92
CA LYS A 104 9.40 -33.67 -25.67
C LYS A 104 8.42 -33.68 -24.48
N GLN A 105 7.33 -32.92 -24.51
CA GLN A 105 6.28 -32.95 -23.49
C GLN A 105 5.26 -34.08 -23.74
N ALA A 106 4.81 -34.25 -24.98
CA ALA A 106 3.94 -35.33 -25.42
C ALA A 106 4.61 -36.70 -25.20
N TYR A 107 5.87 -36.86 -25.62
CA TYR A 107 6.66 -38.08 -25.42
C TYR A 107 6.78 -38.45 -23.93
N ARG A 108 7.06 -37.49 -23.04
CA ARG A 108 7.15 -37.77 -21.59
C ARG A 108 5.82 -38.19 -20.97
N ARG A 109 4.69 -37.59 -21.40
CA ARG A 109 3.35 -38.01 -20.98
C ARG A 109 2.99 -39.40 -21.53
N GLY A 110 3.23 -39.64 -22.82
CA GLY A 110 3.01 -40.93 -23.47
C GLY A 110 3.84 -42.05 -22.86
N TYR A 111 5.12 -41.79 -22.54
CA TYR A 111 5.99 -42.71 -21.83
C TYR A 111 5.48 -43.04 -20.42
N ALA A 112 5.06 -42.05 -19.63
CA ALA A 112 4.50 -42.29 -18.30
C ALA A 112 3.23 -43.16 -18.34
N LEU A 113 2.36 -42.93 -19.32
CA LEU A 113 1.17 -43.75 -19.57
C LEU A 113 1.55 -45.16 -20.06
N ALA A 114 2.50 -45.29 -20.99
CA ALA A 114 2.94 -46.59 -21.50
C ALA A 114 3.54 -47.47 -20.40
N MET A 115 4.36 -46.91 -19.51
CA MET A 115 4.95 -47.62 -18.37
C MET A 115 3.90 -48.07 -17.34
N PHE A 116 2.76 -47.37 -17.25
CA PHE A 116 1.60 -47.77 -16.44
C PHE A 116 0.78 -48.89 -17.11
N PHE A 117 0.58 -48.85 -18.43
CA PHE A 117 -0.05 -49.97 -19.14
C PHE A 117 0.82 -51.24 -19.11
N LEU A 118 2.15 -51.09 -19.17
CA LEU A 118 3.09 -52.21 -19.01
C LEU A 118 3.09 -52.80 -17.59
N SER A 119 2.99 -51.98 -16.53
CA SER A 119 2.87 -52.51 -15.16
C SER A 119 1.53 -53.18 -14.91
N LEU A 120 0.44 -52.64 -15.46
CA LEU A 120 -0.89 -53.27 -15.42
C LEU A 120 -0.89 -54.63 -16.13
N ALA A 121 -0.29 -54.73 -17.33
CA ALA A 121 -0.15 -55.99 -18.06
C ALA A 121 0.68 -57.02 -17.28
N LEU A 122 1.80 -56.60 -16.67
CA LEU A 122 2.62 -57.45 -15.81
C LEU A 122 1.84 -57.95 -14.57
N CYS A 123 1.03 -57.08 -13.96
CA CYS A 123 0.20 -57.43 -12.81
C CYS A 123 -0.89 -58.46 -13.18
N VAL A 124 -1.52 -58.33 -14.35
CA VAL A 124 -2.50 -59.32 -14.86
C VAL A 124 -1.81 -60.65 -15.16
N PHE A 125 -0.63 -60.64 -15.79
CA PHE A 125 0.14 -61.85 -16.09
C PHE A 125 0.59 -62.60 -14.83
N ALA A 126 1.10 -61.88 -13.83
CA ALA A 126 1.47 -62.48 -12.54
C ALA A 126 0.25 -63.01 -11.76
N GLY A 127 -0.89 -62.31 -11.83
CA GLY A 127 -2.15 -62.76 -11.24
C GLY A 127 -2.73 -64.02 -11.91
N TYR A 128 -2.45 -64.22 -13.21
CA TYR A 128 -2.78 -65.44 -13.93
C TYR A 128 -1.87 -66.62 -13.55
N LEU A 129 -0.55 -66.40 -13.44
CA LEU A 129 0.42 -67.44 -13.11
C LEU A 129 0.37 -67.91 -11.65
N HIS A 130 0.38 -66.96 -10.71
CA HIS A 130 0.52 -67.25 -9.27
C HIS A 130 -0.79 -67.14 -8.50
N GLY A 131 -1.86 -66.66 -9.14
CA GLY A 131 -3.15 -66.38 -8.52
C GLY A 131 -3.21 -65.01 -7.82
N ILE A 132 -4.41 -64.44 -7.80
CA ILE A 132 -4.70 -63.08 -7.30
C ILE A 132 -4.33 -62.91 -5.80
N THR A 133 -4.43 -63.98 -5.01
CA THR A 133 -4.13 -63.98 -3.57
C THR A 133 -2.65 -64.18 -3.24
N SER A 134 -1.79 -64.37 -4.24
CA SER A 134 -0.36 -64.56 -4.02
C SER A 134 0.35 -63.28 -3.58
N GLN A 135 1.39 -63.40 -2.76
CA GLN A 135 2.12 -62.24 -2.22
C GLN A 135 2.74 -61.38 -3.34
N ILE A 136 3.20 -61.99 -4.44
CA ILE A 136 3.72 -61.27 -5.61
C ILE A 136 2.61 -60.47 -6.28
N CYS A 137 1.44 -61.08 -6.53
CA CYS A 137 0.31 -60.36 -7.15
C CYS A 137 -0.14 -59.18 -6.28
N LEU A 138 -0.18 -59.33 -4.96
CA LEU A 138 -0.52 -58.25 -4.02
C LEU A 138 0.53 -57.11 -4.02
N VAL A 139 1.82 -57.44 -4.05
CA VAL A 139 2.91 -56.46 -4.18
C VAL A 139 2.81 -55.70 -5.51
N LEU A 140 2.65 -56.43 -6.61
CA LEU A 140 2.53 -55.85 -7.96
C LEU A 140 1.29 -54.94 -8.06
N LEU A 141 0.15 -55.37 -7.51
CA LEU A 141 -1.08 -54.58 -7.50
C LEU A 141 -0.92 -53.28 -6.69
N MET A 142 -0.28 -53.34 -5.51
CA MET A 142 -0.02 -52.15 -4.67
C MET A 142 0.90 -51.13 -5.35
N PHE A 143 1.96 -51.58 -6.00
CA PHE A 143 2.84 -50.69 -6.78
C PHE A 143 2.15 -50.14 -8.04
N THR A 144 1.31 -50.91 -8.72
CA THR A 144 0.51 -50.45 -9.86
C THR A 144 -0.50 -49.37 -9.42
N GLY A 145 -1.18 -49.58 -8.27
CA GLY A 145 -2.02 -48.58 -7.64
C GLY A 145 -1.24 -47.33 -7.18
N THR A 146 0.00 -47.49 -6.74
CA THR A 146 0.90 -46.37 -6.40
C THR A 146 1.28 -45.57 -7.65
N GLN A 147 1.54 -46.21 -8.79
CA GLN A 147 1.73 -45.50 -10.08
C GLN A 147 0.46 -44.77 -10.52
N ALA A 148 -0.72 -45.36 -10.36
CA ALA A 148 -2.00 -44.69 -10.65
C ALA A 148 -2.18 -43.42 -9.79
N ALA A 149 -1.92 -43.51 -8.48
CA ALA A 149 -2.01 -42.36 -7.58
C ALA A 149 -1.01 -41.25 -7.95
N LEU A 150 0.22 -41.60 -8.31
CA LEU A 150 1.24 -40.65 -8.76
C LEU A 150 0.87 -39.95 -10.08
N LEU A 151 0.16 -40.64 -11.00
CA LEU A 151 -0.34 -40.05 -12.25
C LEU A 151 -1.49 -39.06 -12.00
N VAL A 152 -2.40 -39.35 -11.06
CA VAL A 152 -3.53 -38.46 -10.73
C VAL A 152 -3.06 -37.15 -10.09
N HIS A 153 -2.03 -37.19 -9.25
CA HIS A 153 -1.50 -36.00 -8.55
C HIS A 153 -0.68 -35.03 -9.43
N GLU A 154 -0.56 -35.25 -10.75
CA GLU A 154 0.35 -34.46 -11.59
C GLU A 154 0.04 -32.95 -11.60
N LYS A 155 -1.23 -32.54 -11.41
CA LYS A 155 -1.68 -31.15 -11.61
C LYS A 155 -1.42 -30.22 -10.42
N GLU A 156 -1.66 -30.68 -9.19
CA GLU A 156 -1.71 -29.82 -7.98
C GLU A 156 -0.59 -30.11 -7.00
N CYS A 157 0.66 -29.96 -7.44
CA CYS A 157 1.82 -30.21 -6.58
C CYS A 157 3.01 -29.28 -6.91
N PHE A 158 3.86 -29.07 -5.90
CA PHE A 158 5.07 -28.26 -6.02
C PHE A 158 6.03 -28.83 -7.08
N ALA A 159 6.75 -27.97 -7.81
CA ALA A 159 7.56 -28.39 -8.96
C ALA A 159 8.56 -29.52 -8.64
N PHE A 160 9.23 -29.47 -7.48
CA PHE A 160 10.11 -30.54 -7.01
C PHE A 160 9.35 -31.86 -6.76
N TRP A 161 8.13 -31.78 -6.22
CA TRP A 161 7.29 -32.97 -5.98
C TRP A 161 6.83 -33.61 -7.31
N ARG A 162 6.38 -32.81 -8.29
CA ARG A 162 6.05 -33.31 -9.64
C ARG A 162 7.25 -34.05 -10.28
N VAL A 163 8.44 -33.46 -10.18
CA VAL A 163 9.70 -34.07 -10.66
C VAL A 163 9.98 -35.39 -9.93
N LEU A 164 9.85 -35.43 -8.59
CA LEU A 164 10.04 -36.63 -7.79
C LEU A 164 9.02 -37.74 -8.15
N CYS A 165 7.73 -37.40 -8.32
CA CYS A 165 6.71 -38.33 -8.78
C CYS A 165 7.02 -38.91 -10.18
N THR A 166 7.56 -38.09 -11.09
CA THR A 166 7.97 -38.53 -12.44
C THR A 166 9.12 -39.54 -12.36
N PHE A 167 10.13 -39.27 -11.52
CA PHE A 167 11.25 -40.20 -11.30
C PHE A 167 10.78 -41.51 -10.64
N LEU A 168 9.96 -41.42 -9.58
CA LEU A 168 9.40 -42.60 -8.91
C LEU A 168 8.56 -43.45 -9.88
N GLY A 169 7.65 -42.83 -10.64
CA GLY A 169 6.83 -43.52 -11.64
C GLY A 169 7.65 -44.29 -12.68
N SER A 170 8.77 -43.72 -13.13
CA SER A 170 9.70 -44.37 -14.08
C SER A 170 10.61 -45.43 -13.44
N ILE A 171 10.77 -45.46 -12.11
CA ILE A 171 11.57 -46.46 -11.38
C ILE A 171 10.69 -47.64 -10.91
N ILE A 172 9.40 -47.42 -10.63
CA ILE A 172 8.50 -48.47 -10.15
C ILE A 172 8.34 -49.60 -11.18
N PHE A 173 8.13 -49.33 -12.47
CA PHE A 173 7.99 -50.42 -13.46
C PHE A 173 9.26 -51.29 -13.60
N PRO A 174 10.49 -50.74 -13.73
CA PRO A 174 11.71 -51.55 -13.66
C PRO A 174 11.84 -52.34 -12.35
N GLY A 175 11.50 -51.75 -11.20
CA GLY A 175 11.50 -52.45 -9.91
C GLY A 175 10.50 -53.61 -9.86
N MET A 176 9.29 -53.41 -10.40
CA MET A 176 8.25 -54.43 -10.54
C MET A 176 8.72 -55.62 -11.39
N LEU A 177 9.36 -55.32 -12.53
CA LEU A 177 9.88 -56.34 -13.44
C LEU A 177 11.01 -57.17 -12.79
N VAL A 178 11.89 -56.51 -12.02
CA VAL A 178 12.95 -57.18 -11.24
C VAL A 178 12.37 -58.03 -10.11
N LEU A 179 11.36 -57.53 -9.38
CA LEU A 179 10.66 -58.30 -8.34
C LEU A 179 9.95 -59.54 -8.91
N PHE A 180 9.35 -59.42 -10.10
CA PHE A 180 8.71 -60.55 -10.79
C PHE A 180 9.75 -61.59 -11.24
N ILE A 181 10.76 -61.20 -12.02
CA ILE A 181 11.80 -62.12 -12.53
C ILE A 181 12.59 -62.76 -11.38
N GLY A 182 12.90 -62.01 -10.32
CA GLY A 182 13.60 -62.52 -9.15
C GLY A 182 12.80 -63.54 -8.33
N TYR A 183 11.47 -63.46 -8.37
CA TYR A 183 10.59 -64.47 -7.78
C TYR A 183 10.53 -65.75 -8.64
N GLU A 184 10.39 -65.62 -9.96
CA GLU A 184 10.37 -66.76 -10.89
C GLU A 184 11.68 -67.56 -10.90
N LEU A 185 12.83 -66.90 -10.67
CA LEU A 185 14.12 -67.56 -10.46
C LEU A 185 14.29 -68.16 -9.04
N HIS A 186 13.26 -68.09 -8.20
CA HIS A 186 13.19 -68.65 -6.85
C HIS A 186 14.34 -68.27 -5.89
N PHE A 187 15.00 -67.12 -6.12
CA PHE A 187 16.06 -66.62 -5.25
C PHE A 187 15.53 -66.34 -3.83
N ASP A 188 16.11 -66.99 -2.81
CA ASP A 188 15.70 -66.86 -1.40
C ASP A 188 15.66 -65.40 -0.88
N TYR A 189 16.50 -64.52 -1.43
CA TYR A 189 16.49 -63.09 -1.14
C TYR A 189 15.10 -62.44 -1.34
N TYR A 190 14.35 -62.86 -2.37
CA TYR A 190 13.06 -62.24 -2.70
C TYR A 190 11.96 -62.59 -1.70
N LYS A 191 12.07 -63.71 -0.97
CA LYS A 191 11.17 -64.06 0.15
C LYS A 191 11.19 -62.99 1.24
N PHE A 192 12.33 -62.32 1.44
CA PHE A 192 12.45 -61.16 2.32
C PHE A 192 12.18 -59.84 1.59
N ALA A 193 12.61 -59.68 0.34
CA ALA A 193 12.43 -58.43 -0.41
C ALA A 193 10.95 -58.08 -0.65
N LEU A 194 10.06 -59.06 -0.87
CA LEU A 194 8.64 -58.82 -1.10
C LEU A 194 7.96 -58.03 0.03
N PRO A 195 7.95 -58.47 1.30
CA PRO A 195 7.32 -57.70 2.40
C PRO A 195 7.99 -56.34 2.65
N TYR A 196 9.30 -56.20 2.47
CA TYR A 196 9.95 -54.88 2.53
C TYR A 196 9.51 -53.95 1.39
N SER A 197 9.34 -54.47 0.18
CA SER A 197 8.84 -53.69 -0.96
C SER A 197 7.39 -53.26 -0.78
N LEU A 198 6.55 -54.12 -0.19
CA LEU A 198 5.16 -53.80 0.19
C LEU A 198 5.11 -52.66 1.21
N ALA A 199 5.93 -52.73 2.27
CA ALA A 199 6.06 -51.65 3.25
C ALA A 199 6.57 -50.35 2.60
N GLY A 200 7.51 -50.44 1.65
CA GLY A 200 7.97 -49.31 0.85
C GLY A 200 6.86 -48.65 0.03
N ALA A 201 5.98 -49.44 -0.61
CA ALA A 201 4.81 -48.93 -1.33
C ALA A 201 3.84 -48.18 -0.40
N PHE A 202 3.54 -48.74 0.78
CA PHE A 202 2.73 -48.05 1.79
C PHE A 202 3.37 -46.73 2.27
N VAL A 203 4.69 -46.69 2.45
CA VAL A 203 5.42 -45.45 2.79
C VAL A 203 5.32 -44.41 1.66
N VAL A 204 5.53 -44.79 0.40
CA VAL A 204 5.39 -43.87 -0.75
C VAL A 204 3.97 -43.33 -0.86
N LEU A 205 2.96 -44.17 -0.65
CA LEU A 205 1.55 -43.78 -0.65
C LEU A 205 1.24 -42.83 0.52
N ALA A 206 1.72 -43.12 1.73
CA ALA A 206 1.57 -42.25 2.90
C ALA A 206 2.24 -40.88 2.71
N ILE A 207 3.45 -40.83 2.13
CA ILE A 207 4.11 -39.55 1.81
C ILE A 207 3.36 -38.81 0.69
N THR A 208 2.78 -39.50 -0.29
CA THR A 208 1.98 -38.87 -1.36
C THR A 208 0.72 -38.21 -0.77
N THR A 209 -0.01 -38.91 0.11
CA THR A 209 -1.15 -38.36 0.85
C THR A 209 -0.72 -37.20 1.77
N ALA A 210 0.41 -37.34 2.48
CA ALA A 210 0.94 -36.26 3.32
C ALA A 210 1.38 -35.04 2.49
N ALA A 211 1.95 -35.24 1.30
CA ALA A 211 2.34 -34.15 0.38
C ALA A 211 1.12 -33.36 -0.12
N TYR A 212 -0.03 -34.03 -0.32
CA TYR A 212 -1.30 -33.36 -0.60
C TYR A 212 -1.76 -32.50 0.60
N PHE A 213 -1.72 -33.03 1.83
CA PHE A 213 -2.05 -32.23 3.02
C PHE A 213 -1.04 -31.10 3.34
N LEU A 214 0.23 -31.26 2.97
CA LEU A 214 1.27 -30.21 3.09
C LEU A 214 1.23 -29.20 1.92
N TYR A 215 0.47 -29.47 0.86
CA TYR A 215 0.23 -28.53 -0.24
C TYR A 215 -0.86 -27.52 0.17
N ASP A 216 -0.54 -26.65 1.13
CA ASP A 216 -1.36 -25.51 1.54
C ASP A 216 -1.69 -24.63 0.31
N PRO A 217 -2.94 -24.59 -0.17
CA PRO A 217 -3.32 -23.83 -1.37
C PRO A 217 -3.14 -22.31 -1.16
N TYR A 218 -3.16 -21.84 0.08
CA TYR A 218 -2.93 -20.43 0.42
C TYR A 218 -1.44 -20.06 0.48
N ARG A 219 -0.50 -20.98 0.27
CA ARG A 219 0.94 -20.70 0.25
C ARG A 219 1.34 -19.62 -0.78
N VAL A 220 0.62 -19.50 -1.89
CA VAL A 220 0.81 -18.42 -2.89
C VAL A 220 0.34 -17.07 -2.33
N ALA A 221 -0.83 -17.01 -1.70
CA ALA A 221 -1.31 -15.81 -1.02
C ALA A 221 -0.39 -15.40 0.14
N ARG A 222 0.12 -16.37 0.91
CA ARG A 222 1.05 -16.15 2.03
C ARG A 222 2.38 -15.52 1.59
N ARG A 223 2.87 -15.84 0.38
CA ARG A 223 4.01 -15.15 -0.25
C ARG A 223 3.65 -13.69 -0.58
N ARG A 224 2.55 -13.45 -1.31
CA ARG A 224 2.09 -12.07 -1.65
C ARG A 224 1.92 -11.20 -0.39
N ILE A 225 1.40 -11.76 0.71
CA ILE A 225 1.28 -11.10 2.02
C ILE A 225 2.66 -10.80 2.63
N SER A 226 3.63 -11.71 2.50
CA SER A 226 5.01 -11.47 2.95
C SER A 226 5.70 -10.36 2.15
N ASP A 227 5.52 -10.36 0.83
CA ASP A 227 6.08 -9.37 -0.09
C ASP A 227 5.49 -7.99 0.19
N ALA A 228 4.16 -7.87 0.28
CA ALA A 228 3.46 -6.65 0.68
C ALA A 228 3.91 -6.14 2.08
N LYS A 229 4.07 -7.04 3.06
CA LYS A 229 4.58 -6.69 4.40
C LYS A 229 6.04 -6.22 4.39
N SER A 230 6.83 -6.62 3.39
CA SER A 230 8.19 -6.09 3.16
C SER A 230 8.17 -4.70 2.51
N MET A 231 7.24 -4.48 1.57
CA MET A 231 7.03 -3.20 0.90
C MET A 231 6.55 -2.12 1.88
N ILE A 232 5.50 -2.42 2.67
CA ILE A 232 4.97 -1.55 3.72
C ILE A 232 6.08 -1.12 4.71
N ARG A 233 6.92 -2.06 5.16
CA ARG A 233 8.05 -1.76 6.07
C ARG A 233 9.13 -0.88 5.41
N THR A 234 9.22 -0.87 4.08
CA THR A 234 10.16 -0.04 3.34
C THR A 234 9.60 1.38 3.18
N VAL A 235 8.32 1.51 2.81
CA VAL A 235 7.58 2.79 2.80
C VAL A 235 7.60 3.43 4.20
N GLU A 236 7.32 2.68 5.26
CA GLU A 236 7.37 3.15 6.65
C GLU A 236 8.75 3.75 7.01
N LYS A 237 9.85 3.15 6.56
CA LYS A 237 11.20 3.68 6.77
C LYS A 237 11.44 4.96 5.98
N SER A 238 10.96 5.06 4.74
CA SER A 238 11.05 6.29 3.94
C SER A 238 10.23 7.43 4.55
N ALA A 239 8.98 7.18 4.93
CA ALA A 239 8.11 8.14 5.61
C ALA A 239 8.72 8.63 6.93
N ARG A 240 9.18 7.71 7.81
CA ARG A 240 9.90 8.09 9.05
C ARG A 240 11.17 8.91 8.79
N LYS A 241 11.84 8.69 7.65
CA LYS A 241 13.04 9.45 7.23
C LYS A 241 12.68 10.83 6.69
N GLN A 242 11.55 11.01 6.00
CA GLN A 242 11.00 12.31 5.62
C GLN A 242 10.51 13.10 6.85
N VAL A 243 9.67 12.52 7.72
CA VAL A 243 9.16 13.19 8.94
C VAL A 243 10.32 13.69 9.82
N LYS A 244 11.39 12.89 9.95
CA LYS A 244 12.61 13.28 10.70
C LYS A 244 13.50 14.31 9.97
N LYS A 245 13.28 14.59 8.68
CA LYS A 245 13.79 15.80 8.00
C LYS A 245 12.90 17.01 8.33
N ASN A 246 11.58 16.87 8.21
CA ASN A 246 10.62 17.98 8.39
C ASN A 246 10.64 18.54 9.82
N GLN A 247 10.64 17.68 10.85
CA GLN A 247 10.84 18.11 12.25
C GLN A 247 12.13 18.95 12.41
N LYS A 248 13.24 18.54 11.79
CA LYS A 248 14.52 19.30 11.81
C LYS A 248 14.52 20.57 10.96
N ILE A 249 13.53 20.77 10.10
CA ILE A 249 13.30 22.03 9.38
C ILE A 249 12.47 22.96 10.27
N LEU A 250 11.42 22.45 10.91
CA LEU A 250 10.54 23.16 11.84
C LEU A 250 11.32 23.69 13.06
N GLU A 251 12.09 22.84 13.74
CA GLU A 251 13.01 23.25 14.82
C GLU A 251 13.93 24.43 14.40
N LYS A 252 14.38 24.43 13.14
CA LYS A 252 15.22 25.52 12.59
C LYS A 252 14.42 26.76 12.19
N GLN A 253 13.13 26.64 11.88
CA GLN A 253 12.25 27.78 11.65
C GLN A 253 11.84 28.44 12.98
N ASP A 254 11.46 27.66 13.99
CA ASP A 254 11.14 28.15 15.34
C ASP A 254 12.32 28.91 15.95
N VAL A 255 13.53 28.34 15.90
CA VAL A 255 14.75 28.99 16.38
C VAL A 255 15.06 30.28 15.60
N LYS A 256 14.66 30.40 14.32
CA LYS A 256 14.74 31.66 13.56
C LYS A 256 13.67 32.65 14.01
N GLN A 257 12.41 32.24 14.13
CA GLN A 257 11.30 33.10 14.59
C GLN A 257 11.55 33.65 16.00
N GLN A 258 11.93 32.81 16.97
CA GLN A 258 12.28 33.25 18.32
C GLN A 258 13.44 34.26 18.34
N ARG A 259 14.41 34.16 17.43
CA ARG A 259 15.50 35.15 17.29
C ARG A 259 15.01 36.47 16.68
N LEU A 260 13.97 36.45 15.85
CA LEU A 260 13.34 37.65 15.31
C LEU A 260 12.43 38.33 16.34
N LEU A 261 11.64 37.56 17.09
CA LEU A 261 10.82 38.05 18.21
C LEU A 261 11.71 38.70 19.30
N LYS A 262 12.78 38.03 19.74
CA LYS A 262 13.75 38.59 20.69
C LYS A 262 14.53 39.81 20.14
N ARG A 263 14.49 40.07 18.83
CA ARG A 263 14.98 41.31 18.21
C ARG A 263 13.91 42.40 18.15
N GLN A 264 12.64 42.06 17.93
CA GLN A 264 11.50 42.97 18.06
C GLN A 264 11.38 43.49 19.51
N GLU A 265 11.34 42.59 20.50
CA GLU A 265 11.25 42.92 21.93
C GLU A 265 12.36 43.87 22.38
N LYS A 266 13.61 43.60 22.00
CA LYS A 266 14.74 44.49 22.33
C LYS A 266 14.63 45.86 21.64
N LYS A 267 14.10 45.92 20.42
CA LYS A 267 13.83 47.20 19.74
C LYS A 267 12.73 47.98 20.47
N THR A 268 11.59 47.36 20.78
CA THR A 268 10.47 48.03 21.46
C THR A 268 10.86 48.45 22.87
N GLN A 269 11.55 47.63 23.65
CA GLN A 269 12.12 48.00 24.95
C GLN A 269 13.03 49.24 24.83
N SER A 270 14.00 49.23 23.91
CA SER A 270 14.90 50.39 23.71
C SER A 270 14.18 51.66 23.24
N TRP A 271 13.03 51.51 22.56
CA TRP A 271 12.18 52.63 22.13
C TRP A 271 11.36 53.18 23.30
N PHE A 272 10.77 52.31 24.13
CA PHE A 272 10.08 52.70 25.36
C PHE A 272 11.03 53.37 26.36
N GLU A 273 12.27 52.90 26.50
CA GLU A 273 13.29 53.58 27.32
C GLU A 273 13.60 54.99 26.82
N LYS A 274 13.80 55.16 25.49
CA LYS A 274 13.98 56.48 24.87
C LYS A 274 12.77 57.39 25.06
N LEU A 275 11.55 56.87 24.96
CA LEU A 275 10.32 57.60 25.30
C LEU A 275 10.33 58.04 26.76
N ARG A 276 10.63 57.12 27.69
CA ARG A 276 10.67 57.37 29.14
C ARG A 276 11.74 58.40 29.50
N GLN A 277 12.87 58.43 28.80
CA GLN A 277 13.88 59.48 28.93
C GLN A 277 13.39 60.83 28.39
N LYS A 278 12.73 60.88 27.22
CA LYS A 278 12.13 62.11 26.69
C LYS A 278 11.08 62.70 27.65
N ILE A 279 10.16 61.86 28.15
CA ILE A 279 9.11 62.27 29.10
C ILE A 279 9.69 62.74 30.44
N LYS A 280 10.80 62.13 30.91
CA LYS A 280 11.53 62.64 32.09
C LYS A 280 12.12 64.02 31.82
N LYS A 281 12.73 64.25 30.64
CA LYS A 281 13.31 65.56 30.29
C LYS A 281 12.25 66.65 30.14
N SER A 282 11.09 66.37 29.53
CA SER A 282 10.01 67.38 29.43
C SER A 282 9.40 67.70 30.79
N LYS A 283 9.12 66.69 31.63
CA LYS A 283 8.63 66.92 33.01
C LYS A 283 9.63 67.61 33.94
N GLN A 284 10.87 67.80 33.52
CA GLN A 284 11.90 68.53 34.27
C GLN A 284 12.04 70.00 33.80
N ALA A 285 11.27 70.41 32.79
CA ALA A 285 11.29 71.76 32.21
C ALA A 285 10.02 72.59 32.52
N GLU A 286 9.06 72.07 33.29
CA GLU A 286 7.72 72.65 33.39
C GLU A 286 7.15 72.60 34.83
N LYS A 287 7.20 73.74 35.54
CA LYS A 287 6.26 74.28 36.56
C LYS A 287 6.90 75.43 37.39
N PRO A 288 6.14 76.37 38.00
CA PRO A 288 4.78 76.83 37.64
C PRO A 288 4.50 78.35 37.77
N GLN A 289 3.31 78.75 37.27
CA GLN A 289 2.43 79.92 37.60
C GLN A 289 2.52 81.18 36.69
N PRO A 290 1.48 82.06 36.62
CA PRO A 290 0.05 81.81 36.27
C PRO A 290 -0.50 82.94 35.31
N GLU A 291 -1.76 83.40 35.11
CA GLU A 291 -3.18 83.05 35.47
C GLU A 291 -4.19 83.80 34.53
N VAL A 292 -5.50 83.81 34.87
CA VAL A 292 -6.63 84.69 34.38
C VAL A 292 -7.27 84.49 32.98
N GLN A 293 -8.54 84.01 33.00
CA GLN A 293 -9.82 84.42 32.33
C GLN A 293 -9.79 85.24 30.99
N SER A 294 -10.75 85.15 30.04
CA SER A 294 -12.22 85.07 30.20
C SER A 294 -13.03 84.69 28.91
N ASP A 295 -14.24 84.13 29.14
CA ASP A 295 -15.57 84.32 28.48
C ASP A 295 -15.90 84.16 26.96
N ALA A 296 -17.02 83.43 26.76
CA ALA A 296 -18.20 83.72 25.91
C ALA A 296 -18.27 83.43 24.38
N ASN A 297 -18.75 82.21 24.08
CA ASN A 297 -20.05 81.93 23.43
C ASN A 297 -20.19 81.87 21.87
N VAL A 298 -21.23 81.12 21.44
CA VAL A 298 -21.87 80.97 20.11
C VAL A 298 -21.06 80.29 18.98
N GLU A 299 -21.50 79.24 18.27
CA GLU A 299 -22.56 78.23 18.46
C GLU A 299 -22.44 77.14 17.35
N SER A 300 -22.67 75.86 17.68
CA SER A 300 -23.01 74.74 16.73
C SER A 300 -21.98 74.37 15.63
N LYS A 301 -22.01 73.17 15.01
CA LYS A 301 -22.97 72.05 15.06
C LYS A 301 -22.27 70.70 14.86
N SER A 302 -22.84 69.64 15.43
CA SER A 302 -22.77 68.21 15.01
C SER A 302 -21.39 67.59 14.68
N THR A 303 -20.83 66.61 15.39
CA THR A 303 -21.34 65.33 15.97
C THR A 303 -20.65 64.14 15.28
N GLU A 304 -20.01 63.34 16.13
CA GLU A 304 -19.55 61.94 16.00
C GLU A 304 -20.59 60.96 15.38
N PRO A 305 -20.31 59.67 15.06
CA PRO A 305 -19.51 58.75 15.90
C PRO A 305 -18.69 57.66 15.15
N ALA A 306 -18.31 56.62 15.89
CA ALA A 306 -17.38 55.57 15.51
C ALA A 306 -18.02 54.16 15.43
N LYS A 307 -17.20 53.20 14.95
CA LYS A 307 -17.23 51.74 15.20
C LYS A 307 -18.27 50.81 14.52
N ASP A 308 -17.70 49.88 13.76
CA ASP A 308 -17.80 48.40 13.91
C ASP A 308 -19.19 47.70 13.76
N VAL A 309 -19.42 47.11 12.57
CA VAL A 309 -19.71 45.66 12.33
C VAL A 309 -20.77 45.00 13.26
N THR A 310 -21.88 44.39 12.79
CA THR A 310 -21.93 43.06 12.11
C THR A 310 -23.34 42.70 11.58
N ASP A 311 -23.41 42.16 10.36
CA ASP A 311 -24.11 40.95 9.82
C ASP A 311 -25.58 40.53 10.19
N ASN A 312 -26.10 39.58 9.36
CA ASN A 312 -27.35 38.79 9.41
C ASN A 312 -28.68 39.49 8.98
N GLU A 313 -29.66 38.84 8.31
CA GLU A 313 -29.78 37.47 7.77
C GLU A 313 -30.88 37.35 6.67
N ALA A 314 -30.76 36.35 5.77
CA ALA A 314 -31.81 35.73 4.91
C ALA A 314 -32.57 36.64 3.87
N GLU A 315 -33.34 36.15 2.87
CA GLU A 315 -33.68 34.79 2.41
C GLU A 315 -34.05 34.78 0.90
N ALA A 316 -33.95 33.60 0.23
CA ALA A 316 -34.62 33.19 -1.04
C ALA A 316 -34.36 34.01 -2.35
N ASP A 317 -34.63 33.52 -3.57
CA ASP A 317 -35.13 32.20 -4.01
C ASP A 317 -34.43 31.73 -5.33
N ASN A 318 -34.71 30.50 -5.76
CA ASN A 318 -34.09 29.78 -6.87
C ASN A 318 -34.95 29.74 -8.15
N SER A 319 -34.32 29.71 -9.34
CA SER A 319 -34.96 29.13 -10.54
C SER A 319 -33.93 28.73 -11.61
N GLU A 320 -34.18 27.60 -12.26
CA GLU A 320 -33.41 27.04 -13.37
C GLU A 320 -33.92 27.56 -14.71
N GLU A 321 -33.09 27.58 -15.75
CA GLU A 321 -33.53 27.11 -17.07
C GLU A 321 -32.36 26.47 -17.84
N ALA A 322 -32.64 25.42 -18.61
CA ALA A 322 -31.64 24.66 -19.36
C ALA A 322 -32.21 24.10 -20.66
N LYS A 323 -31.42 24.18 -21.75
CA LYS A 323 -31.52 23.41 -23.02
C LYS A 323 -30.21 23.64 -23.81
N SER A 324 -29.52 22.59 -24.25
CA SER A 324 -29.66 21.89 -25.56
C SER A 324 -29.18 22.75 -26.74
N GLU A 325 -28.43 22.25 -27.73
CA GLU A 325 -28.61 20.99 -28.46
C GLU A 325 -27.27 20.42 -29.04
N THR A 326 -27.17 19.08 -29.12
CA THR A 326 -26.70 18.18 -30.23
C THR A 326 -25.66 18.68 -31.27
N ALA A 327 -24.76 17.89 -31.87
CA ALA A 327 -24.32 16.47 -31.78
C ALA A 327 -22.95 16.35 -32.55
N ALA A 328 -22.37 15.23 -33.05
CA ALA A 328 -22.79 13.84 -33.25
C ALA A 328 -21.59 12.85 -33.41
N ASP A 329 -21.81 11.60 -32.98
CA ASP A 329 -21.59 10.30 -33.65
C ASP A 329 -20.32 9.97 -34.49
N GLU A 330 -19.66 8.85 -34.13
CA GLU A 330 -19.55 7.66 -34.99
C GLU A 330 -19.06 6.41 -34.20
N GLU A 331 -19.83 5.31 -34.18
CA GLU A 331 -19.36 3.97 -33.77
C GLU A 331 -20.05 2.84 -34.56
N ILE A 332 -19.24 1.87 -35.02
CA ILE A 332 -19.55 0.44 -35.26
C ILE A 332 -20.70 0.03 -36.22
N ASN A 333 -20.34 -0.54 -37.39
CA ASN A 333 -20.75 -1.89 -37.90
C ASN A 333 -20.36 -2.09 -39.40
N ASN A 334 -20.13 -3.28 -39.99
CA ASN A 334 -19.93 -4.66 -39.48
C ASN A 334 -19.28 -5.54 -40.61
N SER A 335 -19.05 -6.83 -40.30
CA SER A 335 -19.17 -8.02 -41.18
C SER A 335 -17.94 -8.59 -41.92
N GLN A 336 -17.71 -9.89 -41.63
CA GLN A 336 -17.08 -10.95 -42.47
C GLN A 336 -15.55 -10.80 -42.72
N GLU A 337 -14.76 -11.87 -42.81
CA GLU A 337 -15.04 -13.25 -43.29
C GLU A 337 -14.61 -14.40 -42.35
N THR A 338 -14.92 -15.63 -42.77
CA THR A 338 -14.51 -16.93 -42.20
C THR A 338 -14.12 -17.90 -43.33
N GLU A 339 -13.32 -18.92 -42.99
CA GLU A 339 -12.90 -20.06 -43.82
C GLU A 339 -11.81 -19.80 -44.89
N LEU A 340 -10.58 -20.22 -44.58
CA LEU A 340 -9.97 -21.43 -45.16
C LEU A 340 -8.83 -21.98 -44.27
#